data_AF-A0A679JB80-F1
#
_entry.id   AF-A0A679JB80-F1
#
_cell.length_a   1.000
_cell.length_b   1.000
_cell.length_c   1.000
_cell.angle_alpha   90.00
_cell.angle_beta   90.00
_cell.angle_gamma   90.00
#
_symmetry.space_group_name_H-M   'P 1'
#
loop_
_entity.id
_entity.type
_entity.pdbx_description
1 polymer ?
#
loop_
_entity_poly.entity_id
_entity_poly.type
_entity_poly.pdbx_seq_one_letter_code
_entity_poly.pdbx_strand_id
1 'polypeptide(L)'
;MATIVLLRNRGAWRTRSQVMGPPRFVGEFVFEPADPQMWGRTMQARLIDPARPDHDLLNPLRNARIVQAREGGQFVKGMEYFHRGAKSKPEGRRQLWWCMFELERGMAALARMNARSSTGFHPNDDDVDSWPDQKPDTPTIHS
;
A
#
# COMPACT_ATOMS: atom_id res chain seq x y z
N MET A 1 1.82 -15.80 6.91
CA MET A 1 1.54 -15.19 5.59
C MET A 1 0.42 -14.18 5.74
N ALA A 2 0.47 -13.09 5.00
CA ALA A 2 -0.61 -12.10 4.96
C ALA A 2 -1.36 -12.19 3.63
N THR A 3 -2.67 -11.95 3.68
CA THR A 3 -3.47 -11.64 2.50
C THR A 3 -3.61 -10.13 2.40
N ILE A 4 -3.13 -9.55 1.30
CA ILE A 4 -3.25 -8.12 1.04
C ILE A 4 -4.40 -7.86 0.08
N VAL A 5 -5.25 -6.92 0.49
CA VAL A 5 -6.26 -6.31 -0.37
C VAL A 5 -5.89 -4.85 -0.60
N LEU A 6 -5.76 -4.48 -1.87
CA LEU A 6 -5.57 -3.10 -2.28
C LEU A 6 -6.89 -2.35 -2.11
N LEU A 7 -6.89 -1.26 -1.33
CA LEU A 7 -8.05 -0.39 -1.14
C LEU A 7 -8.01 0.83 -2.05
N ARG A 8 -6.81 1.26 -2.39
CA ARG A 8 -6.54 2.13 -3.54
C ARG A 8 -5.81 1.33 -4.61
N ASN A 9 -6.05 1.68 -5.86
CA ASN A 9 -5.26 1.22 -6.99
C ASN A 9 -4.93 2.43 -7.86
N ARG A 10 -3.64 2.63 -8.14
CA ARG A 10 -3.16 3.76 -8.95
C ARG A 10 -3.68 5.11 -8.44
N GLY A 11 -3.76 5.29 -7.12
CA GLY A 11 -4.22 6.52 -6.47
C GLY A 11 -5.73 6.63 -6.28
N ALA A 12 -6.54 5.85 -6.99
CA ALA A 12 -7.99 5.89 -6.91
C ALA A 12 -8.54 4.88 -5.89
N TRP A 13 -9.58 5.26 -5.16
CA TRP A 13 -10.31 4.35 -4.29
C TRP A 13 -11.02 3.25 -5.09
N ARG A 14 -10.89 2.02 -4.63
CA ARG A 14 -11.63 0.89 -5.21
C ARG A 14 -13.02 0.79 -4.62
N THR A 15 -13.97 0.35 -5.44
CA THR A 15 -15.34 0.09 -5.00
C THR A 15 -15.39 -1.12 -4.08
N ARG A 16 -16.46 -1.24 -3.29
CA ARG A 16 -16.66 -2.42 -2.43
C ARG A 16 -16.66 -3.74 -3.20
N SER A 17 -17.29 -3.80 -4.38
CA SER A 17 -17.28 -5.01 -5.21
C SER A 17 -15.87 -5.38 -5.69
N GLN A 18 -15.05 -4.39 -6.04
CA GLN A 18 -13.66 -4.59 -6.41
C GLN A 18 -12.81 -5.09 -5.24
N VAL A 19 -13.02 -4.54 -4.05
CA VAL A 19 -12.24 -4.89 -2.84
C VAL A 19 -12.63 -6.27 -2.30
N MET A 20 -13.91 -6.65 -2.38
CA MET A 20 -14.39 -7.98 -1.95
C MET A 20 -14.02 -9.09 -2.94
N GLY A 21 -13.99 -8.75 -4.24
CA GLY A 21 -13.62 -9.65 -5.32
C GLY A 21 -12.10 -9.80 -5.52
N PRO A 22 -11.68 -10.59 -6.50
CA PRO A 22 -10.27 -10.67 -6.90
C PRO A 22 -9.76 -9.33 -7.50
N PRO A 23 -8.43 -9.11 -7.51
CA PRO A 23 -7.38 -9.97 -6.96
C PRO A 23 -7.16 -9.77 -5.45
N ARG A 24 -6.74 -10.86 -4.79
CA ARG A 24 -6.14 -10.87 -3.45
C ARG A 24 -4.71 -11.38 -3.60
N PHE A 25 -3.76 -10.76 -2.92
CA PHE A 25 -2.36 -11.13 -3.00
C PHE A 25 -1.97 -11.82 -1.70
N VAL A 26 -1.34 -12.99 -1.77
CA VAL A 26 -0.94 -13.75 -0.59
C VAL A 26 0.56 -13.93 -0.61
N GLY A 27 1.22 -13.58 0.49
CA GLY A 27 2.67 -13.67 0.60
C GLY A 27 3.18 -13.35 1.99
N GLU A 28 4.48 -13.13 2.09
CA GLU A 28 5.13 -12.64 3.30
C GLU A 28 5.09 -11.12 3.33
N PHE A 29 4.42 -10.57 4.33
CA PHE A 29 4.37 -9.12 4.54
C PHE A 29 5.60 -8.68 5.33
N VAL A 30 6.38 -7.77 4.75
CA VAL A 30 7.58 -7.20 5.37
C VAL A 30 7.39 -5.70 5.53
N PHE A 31 7.63 -5.19 6.74
CA PHE A 31 7.62 -3.78 7.06
C PHE A 31 8.96 -3.39 7.67
N GLU A 32 9.79 -2.70 6.89
CA GLU A 32 11.22 -2.52 7.18
C GLU A 32 11.70 -1.11 6.77
N PRO A 33 12.87 -0.67 7.24
CA PRO A 33 13.50 0.53 6.69
C PRO A 33 13.73 0.38 5.18
N ALA A 34 13.45 1.43 4.43
CA ALA A 34 13.80 1.51 3.02
C ALA A 34 15.31 1.68 2.84
N ASP A 35 15.81 1.38 1.63
CA ASP A 35 17.19 1.71 1.28
C ASP A 35 17.42 3.22 1.45
N PRO A 36 18.27 3.64 2.41
CA PRO A 36 18.47 5.04 2.71
C PRO A 36 19.15 5.81 1.57
N GLN A 37 19.90 5.14 0.69
CA GLN A 37 20.55 5.76 -0.46
C GLN A 37 19.55 6.13 -1.55
N MET A 38 18.52 5.30 -1.74
CA MET A 38 17.52 5.52 -2.78
C MET A 38 16.30 6.32 -2.31
N TRP A 39 15.86 6.12 -1.07
CA TRP A 39 14.56 6.62 -0.58
C TRP A 39 14.66 7.42 0.72
N GLY A 40 15.88 7.71 1.18
CA GLY A 40 16.12 8.34 2.48
C GLY A 40 15.73 7.45 3.66
N ARG A 41 15.81 8.00 4.87
CA ARG A 41 15.49 7.28 6.12
C ARG A 41 13.98 7.14 6.31
N THR A 42 13.36 6.29 5.51
CA THR A 42 11.91 6.07 5.47
C THR A 42 11.61 4.60 5.68
N MET A 43 10.34 4.26 5.93
CA MET A 43 9.91 2.87 6.02
C MET A 43 9.31 2.43 4.67
N GLN A 44 9.38 1.14 4.39
CA GLN A 44 8.72 0.51 3.26
C GLN A 44 7.88 -0.68 3.68
N ALA A 45 6.84 -0.96 2.89
CA ALA A 45 6.03 -2.16 3.03
C ALA A 45 6.12 -2.98 1.74
N ARG A 46 6.39 -4.27 1.90
CA ARG A 46 6.62 -5.22 0.82
C ARG A 46 5.74 -6.44 1.00
N LEU A 47 5.36 -7.05 -0.11
CA LEU A 47 4.71 -8.36 -0.12
C LEU A 47 5.54 -9.28 -0.98
N ILE A 48 6.22 -10.21 -0.34
CA ILE A 48 7.23 -11.07 -0.97
C ILE A 48 6.61 -12.44 -1.27
N ASP A 49 6.95 -13.01 -2.41
CA ASP A 49 6.64 -14.40 -2.71
C ASP A 49 7.53 -15.32 -1.86
N PRO A 50 6.98 -16.16 -0.96
CA PRO A 50 7.76 -17.09 -0.15
C PRO A 50 8.64 -18.04 -0.97
N ALA A 51 8.25 -18.35 -2.21
CA ALA A 51 9.04 -19.18 -3.11
C ALA A 51 10.16 -18.39 -3.83
N ARG A 52 10.09 -17.04 -3.83
CA ARG A 52 11.03 -16.13 -4.50
C ARG A 52 11.26 -14.88 -3.63
N PRO A 53 12.12 -14.96 -2.60
CA PRO A 53 12.35 -13.86 -1.66
C PRO A 53 12.79 -12.53 -2.29
N ASP A 54 13.40 -12.60 -3.47
CA ASP A 54 13.90 -11.44 -4.22
C ASP A 54 12.81 -10.77 -5.08
N HIS A 55 11.58 -11.33 -5.08
CA HIS A 55 10.49 -10.88 -5.93
C HIS A 55 9.30 -10.37 -5.10
N ASP A 56 8.98 -9.09 -5.29
CA ASP A 56 7.79 -8.49 -4.72
C ASP A 56 6.55 -8.82 -5.58
N LEU A 57 5.52 -9.39 -4.96
CA LEU A 57 4.21 -9.69 -5.58
C LEU A 57 3.39 -8.44 -5.90
N LEU A 58 3.72 -7.33 -5.23
CA LEU A 58 3.15 -6.00 -5.41
C LEU A 58 4.29 -5.00 -5.42
N ASN A 59 4.18 -3.92 -6.19
CA ASN A 59 5.15 -2.83 -6.08
C ASN A 59 5.21 -2.35 -4.61
N PRO A 60 6.40 -2.25 -4.01
CA PRO A 60 6.54 -1.82 -2.63
C PRO A 60 5.91 -0.46 -2.36
N LEU A 61 5.30 -0.31 -1.20
CA LEU A 61 4.94 1.01 -0.70
C LEU A 61 6.18 1.64 -0.07
N ARG A 62 6.61 2.77 -0.61
CA ARG A 62 7.63 3.64 -0.01
C ARG A 62 6.97 4.65 0.92
N ASN A 63 7.75 5.24 1.83
CA ASN A 63 7.22 6.14 2.87
C ASN A 63 6.05 5.50 3.63
N ALA A 64 6.12 4.19 3.84
CA ALA A 64 5.02 3.40 4.34
C ALA A 64 4.80 3.68 5.83
N ARG A 65 3.52 3.69 6.24
CA ARG A 65 3.13 3.85 7.64
C ARG A 65 1.95 2.92 7.93
N ILE A 66 2.03 2.21 9.05
CA ILE A 66 0.87 1.52 9.63
C ILE A 66 0.00 2.62 10.25
N VAL A 67 -1.23 2.78 9.76
CA VAL A 67 -2.14 3.82 10.28
C VAL A 67 -3.10 3.30 11.32
N GLN A 68 -3.49 2.04 11.22
CA GLN A 68 -4.45 1.45 12.13
C GLN A 68 -4.36 -0.07 12.06
N ALA A 69 -4.45 -0.73 13.21
CA ALA A 69 -4.75 -2.16 13.29
C ALA A 69 -6.26 -2.32 13.50
N ARG A 70 -6.90 -3.19 12.72
CA ARG A 70 -8.33 -3.45 12.82
C ARG A 70 -8.62 -4.89 12.46
N GLU A 71 -9.40 -5.55 13.31
CA GLU A 71 -9.99 -6.88 13.14
C GLU A 71 -9.33 -7.75 12.07
N GLY A 72 -8.34 -8.55 12.49
CA GLY A 72 -7.67 -9.52 11.62
C GLY A 72 -6.64 -8.93 10.66
N GLY A 73 -6.35 -7.62 10.71
CA GLY A 73 -5.30 -7.03 9.89
C GLY A 73 -4.84 -5.63 10.28
N GLN A 74 -3.97 -5.08 9.45
CA GLN A 74 -3.43 -3.72 9.57
C GLN A 74 -3.61 -2.95 8.26
N PHE A 75 -3.93 -1.67 8.39
CA PHE A 75 -3.95 -0.73 7.30
C PHE A 75 -2.58 -0.08 7.14
N VAL A 76 -2.02 -0.18 5.94
CA VAL A 76 -0.69 0.35 5.60
C VAL A 76 -0.85 1.32 4.44
N LYS A 77 -0.51 2.59 4.68
CA LYS A 77 -0.50 3.63 3.63
C LYS A 77 0.91 3.89 3.17
N GLY A 78 1.08 4.32 1.93
CA GLY A 78 2.37 4.74 1.39
C GLY A 78 2.27 5.18 -0.06
N MET A 79 3.43 5.34 -0.69
CA MET A 79 3.57 5.74 -2.09
C MET A 79 4.05 4.56 -2.93
N GLU A 80 3.28 4.24 -3.97
CA GLU A 80 3.70 3.31 -5.01
C GLU A 80 4.21 4.13 -6.20
N TYR A 81 5.44 3.87 -6.64
CA TYR A 81 6.05 4.61 -7.74
C TYR A 81 5.93 3.82 -9.04
N PHE A 82 5.48 4.52 -10.09
CA PHE A 82 5.31 3.95 -11.43
C PHE A 82 6.22 4.66 -12.43
N HIS A 83 6.84 3.90 -13.32
CA HIS A 83 7.52 4.45 -14.50
C HIS A 83 6.60 4.29 -15.71
N ARG A 84 6.30 5.40 -16.42
CA ARG A 84 5.53 5.37 -17.67
C ARG A 84 6.38 4.91 -18.86
N GLY A 85 7.71 4.96 -18.75
CA GLY A 85 8.68 4.46 -19.71
C GLY A 85 10.11 4.51 -19.17
N ALA A 86 11.07 3.92 -19.89
CA ALA A 86 12.45 3.75 -19.44
C ALA A 86 13.18 5.06 -19.05
N LYS A 87 12.74 6.21 -19.61
CA LYS A 87 13.31 7.54 -19.33
C LYS A 87 12.36 8.48 -18.59
N SER A 88 11.17 8.01 -18.19
CA SER A 88 10.21 8.86 -17.48
C SER A 88 10.56 8.97 -16.00
N LYS A 89 10.39 10.17 -15.44
CA LYS A 89 10.45 10.35 -13.99
C LYS A 89 9.41 9.43 -13.31
N PRO A 90 9.76 8.80 -12.18
CA PRO A 90 8.81 7.99 -11.43
C PRO A 90 7.65 8.87 -10.92
N GLU A 91 6.43 8.40 -11.12
CA GLU A 91 5.21 9.03 -10.62
C GLU A 91 4.74 8.29 -9.37
N GLY A 92 4.83 8.97 -8.23
CA GLY A 92 4.32 8.43 -6.97
C GLY A 92 2.80 8.54 -6.88
N ARG A 93 2.14 7.43 -6.55
CA ARG A 93 0.70 7.38 -6.30
C ARG A 93 0.41 6.83 -4.91
N ARG A 94 -0.46 7.53 -4.19
CA ARG A 94 -0.89 7.12 -2.85
C ARG A 94 -1.62 5.79 -2.91
N GLN A 95 -1.23 4.86 -2.07
CA GLN A 95 -1.91 3.58 -1.90
C GLN A 95 -2.30 3.35 -0.45
N LEU A 96 -3.31 2.51 -0.28
CA LEU A 96 -3.70 1.96 1.01
C LEU A 96 -3.89 0.45 0.84
N TRP A 97 -3.12 -0.31 1.60
CA TRP A 97 -3.21 -1.77 1.70
C TRP A 97 -3.93 -2.12 2.98
N TRP A 98 -4.81 -3.12 2.92
CA TRP A 98 -5.22 -3.86 4.10
C TRP A 98 -4.49 -5.19 4.13
N CYS A 99 -3.55 -5.31 5.05
CA CYS A 99 -2.75 -6.50 5.28
C CYS A 99 -3.46 -7.37 6.31
N MET A 100 -4.17 -8.41 5.86
CA MET A 100 -4.93 -9.33 6.72
C MET A 100 -4.06 -10.51 7.13
N PHE A 101 -3.88 -10.70 8.43
CA PHE A 101 -3.18 -11.84 9.03
C PHE A 101 -4.17 -12.94 9.47
N GLU A 102 -5.42 -12.55 9.78
CA GLU A 102 -6.54 -13.46 10.01
C GLU A 102 -7.61 -13.20 8.94
N LEU A 103 -7.57 -13.97 7.86
CA LEU A 103 -8.37 -13.70 6.66
C LEU A 103 -9.88 -13.67 6.94
N GLU A 104 -10.41 -14.64 7.68
CA GLU A 104 -11.85 -14.71 7.95
C GLU A 104 -12.35 -13.49 8.74
N ARG A 105 -11.61 -13.09 9.78
CA ARG A 105 -11.94 -11.90 10.58
C ARG A 105 -11.81 -10.63 9.74
N GLY A 106 -10.73 -10.50 8.97
CA GLY A 106 -10.51 -9.35 8.07
C GLY A 106 -11.60 -9.20 7.02
N MET A 107 -12.01 -10.31 6.39
CA MET A 107 -13.08 -10.32 5.40
C MET A 107 -14.46 -10.03 6.01
N ALA A 108 -14.75 -10.55 7.20
CA ALA A 108 -15.98 -10.23 7.91
C ALA A 108 -16.03 -8.75 8.31
N ALA A 109 -14.92 -8.20 8.78
CA ALA A 109 -14.78 -6.78 9.08
C ALA A 109 -15.01 -5.92 7.82
N LEU A 110 -14.36 -6.28 6.71
CA LEU A 110 -14.52 -5.61 5.42
C LEU A 110 -15.97 -5.66 4.93
N ALA A 111 -16.65 -6.80 5.08
CA ALA A 111 -18.05 -6.94 4.72
C ALA A 111 -18.98 -6.06 5.58
N ARG A 112 -18.65 -5.80 6.84
CA ARG A 112 -19.43 -4.88 7.69
C ARG A 112 -19.17 -3.40 7.42
N MET A 113 -18.05 -3.05 6.78
CA MET A 113 -17.71 -1.65 6.52
C MET A 113 -18.63 -1.02 5.48
N ASN A 114 -19.33 0.04 5.88
CA ASN A 114 -20.19 0.83 5.00
C ASN A 114 -19.38 1.94 4.32
N ALA A 115 -18.60 1.61 3.29
CA ALA A 115 -17.86 2.60 2.51
C ALA A 115 -18.80 3.30 1.51
N ARG A 116 -19.15 4.57 1.74
CA ARG A 116 -19.87 5.39 0.74
C ARG A 116 -18.94 5.62 -0.45
N SER A 117 -19.33 5.11 -1.62
CA SER A 117 -18.52 5.09 -2.83
C SER A 117 -18.24 6.46 -3.46
N SER A 118 -18.80 7.56 -2.94
CA SER A 118 -18.61 8.92 -3.48
C SER A 118 -17.37 9.65 -2.95
N THR A 119 -16.85 9.28 -1.77
CA THR A 119 -15.63 9.86 -1.17
C THR A 119 -14.51 8.84 -0.94
N GLY A 120 -14.83 7.55 -1.09
CA GLY A 120 -13.87 6.46 -1.01
C GLY A 120 -13.65 5.92 0.41
N PHE A 121 -13.00 4.77 0.51
CA PHE A 121 -12.82 4.02 1.76
C PHE A 121 -11.94 4.80 2.75
N HIS A 122 -12.49 5.46 3.77
CA HIS A 122 -11.66 6.13 4.80
C HIS A 122 -11.72 5.40 6.15
N PRO A 123 -10.58 4.91 6.70
CA PRO A 123 -10.55 4.36 8.05
C PRO A 123 -10.73 5.42 9.16
N ASN A 124 -10.69 6.72 8.83
CA ASN A 124 -11.04 7.90 9.66
C ASN A 124 -10.85 9.18 8.80
N ASP A 125 -11.91 9.84 8.31
CA ASP A 125 -11.92 10.83 7.20
C ASP A 125 -11.20 12.19 7.44
N ASP A 126 -10.45 12.42 8.51
CA ASP A 126 -9.98 13.79 8.86
C ASP A 126 -8.51 13.89 9.33
N ASP A 127 -7.56 13.26 8.62
CA ASP A 127 -6.12 13.58 8.85
C ASP A 127 -5.26 13.37 7.59
N VAL A 128 -5.83 13.72 6.44
CA VAL A 128 -5.23 13.50 5.11
C VAL A 128 -4.40 14.69 4.61
N ASP A 129 -4.26 15.74 5.42
CA ASP A 129 -3.56 16.97 5.02
C ASP A 129 -2.18 17.16 5.66
N SER A 130 -1.71 16.22 6.48
CA SER A 130 -0.33 16.24 7.02
C SER A 130 0.63 15.34 6.24
N TRP A 131 0.40 15.15 4.93
CA TRP A 131 1.47 14.69 4.05
C TRP A 131 2.31 15.90 3.70
N PRO A 132 3.61 15.95 4.02
CA PRO A 132 4.45 16.93 3.35
C PRO A 132 4.29 16.66 1.85
N ASP A 133 3.96 17.70 1.09
CA ASP A 133 4.21 17.74 -0.34
C ASP A 133 5.72 17.55 -0.54
N GLN A 134 6.18 16.31 -0.46
CA GLN A 134 7.51 15.96 -0.92
C GLN A 134 7.43 16.10 -2.43
N LYS A 135 7.87 17.28 -2.90
CA LYS A 135 8.49 17.38 -4.22
C LYS A 135 9.39 16.15 -4.37
N PRO A 136 9.29 15.40 -5.49
CA PRO A 136 10.09 14.21 -5.66
C PRO A 136 11.55 14.62 -5.69
N ASP A 137 12.24 14.46 -4.55
CA ASP A 137 13.69 14.46 -4.52
C ASP A 137 14.11 13.29 -5.39
N THR A 138 14.68 13.67 -6.53
CA THR A 138 15.04 12.77 -7.61
C THR A 138 16.21 11.92 -7.11
N PRO A 139 16.15 10.58 -7.15
CA PRO A 139 17.35 9.79 -6.91
C PRO A 139 18.35 10.12 -8.02
N THR A 140 19.44 10.80 -7.66
CA THR A 140 20.58 11.00 -8.55
C THR A 140 21.26 9.65 -8.73
N ILE A 141 20.97 8.98 -9.84
CA ILE A 141 21.71 7.80 -10.26
C ILE A 141 23.10 8.30 -10.67
N HIS A 142 24.10 8.09 -9.83
CA HIS A 142 25.50 8.21 -10.22
C HIS A 142 25.86 6.96 -11.03
N SER A 143 25.89 7.12 -12.35
CA SER A 143 26.53 6.20 -13.30
C SER A 143 28.04 6.24 -13.19
#